data_AF-A0A1F9Z462-F1
#
_entry.id   AF-A0A1F9Z462-F1
#
_cell.length_a   1.000
_cell.length_b   1.000
_cell.length_c   1.000
_cell.angle_alpha   90.00
_cell.angle_beta   90.00
_cell.angle_gamma   90.00
#
_symmetry.space_group_name_H-M   'P 1'
#
loop_
_entity.id
_entity.type
_entity.pdbx_description
1 polymer ?
#
loop_
_entity_poly.entity_id
_entity_poly.type
_entity_poly.pdbx_seq_one_letter_code
_entity_poly.pdbx_strand_id
1 'polypeptide(L)'
;MIKCLACGKKLENTSNKNIVKCIYCGNSVILKKLSIKLIIKNTIILKKIALIMRDLKDYDTAIDFYQRTLSVDNSDWDAWLGKAIIYLSKANELESLKTEDLISTYCEIVGIEL
;
A
#
# COMPACT_ATOMS: atom_id res chain seq x y z
N MET A 1 -5.49 15.84 10.53
CA MET A 1 -6.17 16.23 11.79
C MET A 1 -7.39 15.34 11.97
N ILE A 2 -7.42 14.51 13.02
CA ILE A 2 -8.53 13.56 13.26
C ILE A 2 -9.69 14.31 13.93
N LYS A 3 -10.93 14.09 13.46
CA LYS A 3 -12.15 14.69 14.01
C LYS A 3 -13.09 13.59 14.53
N CYS A 4 -13.84 13.88 15.58
CA CYS A 4 -14.89 13.00 16.06
C CYS A 4 -16.05 12.96 15.04
N LEU A 5 -16.49 11.77 14.65
CA LEU A 5 -17.60 11.59 13.70
C LEU A 5 -18.98 11.95 14.29
N ALA A 6 -19.13 11.91 15.62
CA ALA A 6 -20.39 12.22 16.29
C ALA A 6 -20.56 13.71 16.56
N CYS A 7 -19.49 14.43 16.94
CA CYS A 7 -19.58 15.84 17.34
C CYS A 7 -18.73 16.80 16.49
N GLY A 8 -17.97 16.30 15.51
CA GLY A 8 -17.16 17.11 14.59
C GLY A 8 -15.90 17.76 15.19
N LYS A 9 -15.70 17.70 16.51
CA LYS A 9 -14.56 18.33 17.22
C LYS A 9 -13.23 17.64 16.92
N LYS A 10 -12.16 18.43 16.91
CA LYS A 10 -10.78 17.96 16.70
C LYS A 10 -10.34 17.10 17.89
N LEU A 11 -9.75 15.94 17.61
CA LEU A 11 -9.15 15.08 18.63
C LEU A 11 -7.65 15.36 18.69
N GLU A 12 -7.15 15.67 19.87
CA GLU A 12 -5.71 15.80 20.12
C GLU A 12 -5.08 14.40 20.13
N ASN A 13 -3.92 14.29 19.49
CA ASN A 13 -3.23 13.03 19.22
C ASN A 13 -2.93 12.31 20.54
N THR A 14 -3.73 11.32 20.88
CA THR A 14 -3.56 10.53 22.10
C THR A 14 -2.79 9.26 21.74
N SER A 15 -1.61 9.19 22.33
CA SER A 15 -0.62 8.13 22.23
C SER A 15 -1.22 6.72 22.20
N ASN A 16 -0.91 6.00 21.12
CA ASN A 16 -0.87 4.53 21.04
C ASN A 16 -2.12 3.72 21.43
N LYS A 17 -3.33 4.29 21.41
CA LYS A 17 -4.57 3.51 21.64
C LYS A 17 -5.42 3.42 20.38
N ASN A 18 -5.68 2.18 19.94
CA ASN A 18 -6.53 1.87 18.80
C ASN A 18 -7.97 2.43 18.90
N ILE A 19 -8.39 2.79 20.11
CA ILE A 19 -9.68 3.40 20.44
C ILE A 19 -9.41 4.67 21.26
N VAL A 20 -9.88 5.82 20.75
CA VAL A 20 -9.81 7.10 21.45
C VAL A 20 -11.22 7.49 21.88
N LYS A 21 -11.41 7.70 23.19
CA LYS A 21 -12.68 8.23 23.69
C LYS A 21 -12.70 9.75 23.51
N CYS A 22 -13.71 10.28 22.84
CA CYS A 22 -13.86 11.72 22.68
C CYS A 22 -14.18 12.35 24.03
N ILE A 23 -13.33 13.28 24.48
CA ILE A 23 -13.53 14.01 25.74
C ILE A 23 -14.78 14.90 25.74
N TYR A 24 -15.30 15.24 24.56
CA TYR A 24 -16.43 16.17 24.43
C TYR A 24 -17.79 15.49 24.40
N CYS A 25 -17.89 14.29 23.83
CA CYS A 25 -19.16 13.57 23.70
C CYS A 25 -19.14 12.16 24.28
N GLY A 26 -17.99 11.71 24.80
CA GLY A 26 -17.85 10.38 25.41
C GLY A 26 -17.79 9.22 24.41
N ASN A 27 -18.04 9.44 23.12
CA ASN A 27 -18.02 8.35 22.13
C ASN A 27 -16.60 7.88 21.80
N SER A 28 -16.45 6.57 21.66
CA SER A 28 -15.23 5.91 21.24
C SER A 28 -15.04 6.01 19.72
N VAL A 29 -13.87 6.47 19.29
CA VAL A 29 -13.46 6.60 17.90
C VAL A 29 -12.35 5.59 17.62
N ILE A 30 -12.57 4.72 16.64
CA ILE A 30 -11.59 3.69 16.24
C ILE A 30 -10.59 4.31 15.28
N LEU A 31 -9.36 4.54 15.76
CA LEU A 31 -8.29 5.13 14.95
C LEU A 31 -7.87 4.23 13.81
N LYS A 32 -7.76 2.91 14.02
CA LYS A 32 -7.30 1.95 13.00
C LYS A 32 -8.12 2.01 11.70
N LYS A 33 -9.45 2.11 11.81
CA LYS A 33 -10.36 2.19 10.65
C LYS A 33 -10.23 3.54 9.93
N LEU A 34 -9.98 4.61 10.67
CA LEU A 34 -9.76 5.96 10.13
C LEU A 34 -8.37 6.14 9.52
N SER A 35 -7.33 5.54 10.09
CA SER A 35 -5.98 5.56 9.53
C SER A 35 -5.93 4.77 8.22
N ILE A 36 -6.58 3.60 8.14
CA ILE A 36 -6.77 2.89 6.87
C ILE A 36 -7.50 3.78 5.85
N LYS A 37 -8.58 4.47 6.25
CA LYS A 37 -9.31 5.40 5.38
C LYS A 37 -8.50 6.63 4.95
N LEU A 38 -7.60 7.13 5.80
CA LEU A 38 -6.69 8.24 5.50
C LEU A 38 -5.53 7.82 4.61
N ILE A 39 -5.00 6.61 4.81
CA ILE A 39 -3.98 5.99 3.95
C ILE A 39 -4.55 5.75 2.55
N ILE A 40 -5.80 5.25 2.46
CA ILE A 40 -6.55 5.11 1.20
C ILE A 40 -6.73 6.48 0.49
N LYS A 41 -6.80 7.58 1.24
CA LYS A 41 -7.01 8.92 0.66
C LYS A 41 -5.72 9.58 0.16
N ASN A 42 -4.54 9.05 0.49
CA ASN A 42 -3.28 9.66 0.11
C ASN A 42 -2.48 8.75 -0.82
N THR A 43 -2.85 8.77 -2.10
CA THR A 43 -2.16 8.08 -3.20
C THR A 43 -0.65 8.36 -3.21
N ILE A 44 -0.22 9.55 -2.80
CA ILE A 44 1.20 9.92 -2.69
C ILE A 44 1.92 9.04 -1.66
N ILE A 45 1.30 8.77 -0.50
CA ILE A 45 1.91 7.91 0.54
C ILE A 45 1.96 6.46 0.06
N LEU A 46 0.91 5.97 -0.61
CA LEU A 46 0.88 4.63 -1.17
C LEU A 46 2.00 4.42 -2.19
N LYS A 47 2.20 5.37 -3.11
CA LYS A 47 3.32 5.36 -4.07
C LYS A 47 4.68 5.35 -3.37
N LYS A 48 4.86 6.14 -2.29
CA LYS A 48 6.12 6.15 -1.52
C LYS A 48 6.39 4.84 -0.81
N ILE A 49 5.37 4.20 -0.22
CA ILE A 49 5.51 2.87 0.40
C ILE A 49 5.90 1.85 -0.66
N ALA A 50 5.26 1.88 -1.84
CA ALA A 50 5.60 0.98 -2.93
C ALA A 50 7.06 1.11 -3.38
N LEU A 51 7.60 2.34 -3.46
CA LEU A 51 9.02 2.57 -3.73
C LEU A 51 9.94 1.97 -2.67
N ILE A 52 9.61 2.16 -1.38
CA ILE A 52 10.39 1.58 -0.28
C ILE A 52 10.35 0.04 -0.35
N MET A 53 9.19 -0.55 -0.63
CA MET A 53 9.05 -2.01 -0.75
C MET A 53 9.85 -2.57 -1.94
N ARG A 54 9.86 -1.85 -3.08
CA ARG A 54 10.73 -2.18 -4.22
C ARG A 54 12.21 -2.16 -3.80
N ASP A 55 12.65 -1.15 -3.06
CA ASP A 55 14.04 -1.04 -2.61
C ASP A 55 14.41 -2.15 -1.60
N LEU A 56 13.41 -2.65 -0.85
CA LEU A 56 13.52 -3.85 -0.01
C LEU A 56 13.41 -5.18 -0.80
N LYS A 57 13.27 -5.11 -2.14
CA LYS A 57 13.03 -6.24 -3.05
C LYS A 57 11.73 -7.03 -2.79
N ASP A 58 10.82 -6.48 -2.00
CA ASP A 58 9.48 -7.03 -1.82
C ASP A 58 8.57 -6.53 -2.96
N TYR A 59 8.76 -7.11 -4.15
CA TYR A 59 8.09 -6.67 -5.36
C TYR A 59 6.58 -6.90 -5.35
N ASP A 60 6.12 -8.00 -4.76
CA ASP A 60 4.70 -8.34 -4.75
C ASP A 60 3.92 -7.36 -3.86
N THR A 61 4.46 -7.03 -2.69
CA THR A 61 3.89 -5.99 -1.82
C THR A 61 3.94 -4.61 -2.50
N ALA A 62 5.04 -4.29 -3.20
CA ALA A 62 5.14 -3.04 -3.94
C ALA A 62 4.07 -2.91 -5.04
N ILE A 63 3.77 -3.99 -5.76
CA ILE A 63 2.71 -4.05 -6.77
C ILE A 63 1.33 -3.84 -6.14
N ASP A 64 1.03 -4.47 -4.99
CA ASP A 64 -0.24 -4.25 -4.26
C ASP A 64 -0.47 -2.77 -3.94
N PHE A 65 0.56 -2.09 -3.43
CA PHE A 65 0.45 -0.66 -3.09
C PHE A 65 0.19 0.23 -4.31
N TYR A 66 0.81 -0.06 -5.46
CA TYR A 66 0.48 0.63 -6.70
C TYR A 66 -0.91 0.29 -7.22
N GLN A 67 -1.36 -0.95 -7.09
CA GLN A 67 -2.71 -1.37 -7.49
C GLN A 67 -3.79 -0.69 -6.64
N ARG A 68 -3.54 -0.53 -5.35
CA ARG A 68 -4.39 0.26 -4.45
C ARG A 68 -4.39 1.74 -4.83
N THR A 69 -3.26 2.28 -5.29
CA THR A 69 -3.21 3.65 -5.84
C THR A 69 -4.10 3.79 -7.07
N LEU A 70 -3.98 2.85 -8.01
CA LEU A 70 -4.78 2.82 -9.25
C LEU A 70 -6.27 2.56 -8.99
N SER A 71 -6.63 1.87 -7.91
CA SER A 71 -8.03 1.72 -7.50
C SER A 71 -8.69 3.03 -7.06
N VAL A 72 -7.88 4.02 -6.66
CA VAL A 72 -8.34 5.36 -6.27
C VAL A 72 -8.33 6.30 -7.49
N ASP A 73 -7.25 6.25 -8.27
CA ASP A 73 -7.13 7.00 -9.53
C ASP A 73 -6.47 6.12 -10.59
N ASN A 74 -7.29 5.57 -11.48
CA ASN A 74 -6.82 4.69 -12.55
C ASN A 74 -6.07 5.45 -13.66
N SER A 75 -6.12 6.78 -13.66
CA SER A 75 -5.39 7.65 -14.60
C SER A 75 -4.04 8.13 -14.05
N ASP A 76 -3.67 7.73 -12.83
CA ASP A 76 -2.37 8.08 -12.22
C ASP A 76 -1.22 7.39 -12.99
N TRP A 77 -0.63 8.15 -13.92
CA TRP A 77 0.46 7.67 -14.77
C TRP A 77 1.71 7.33 -13.96
N ASP A 78 1.97 8.00 -12.83
CA ASP A 78 3.12 7.67 -11.97
C ASP A 78 2.95 6.28 -11.37
N ALA A 79 1.71 5.91 -11.02
CA ALA A 79 1.42 4.61 -10.44
C ALA A 79 1.59 3.48 -11.47
N TRP A 80 1.15 3.70 -12.71
CA TRP A 80 1.41 2.79 -13.83
C TRP A 80 2.90 2.64 -14.13
N LEU A 81 3.62 3.75 -14.21
CA LEU A 81 5.06 3.75 -14.45
C LEU A 81 5.81 3.03 -13.31
N GLY A 82 5.46 3.34 -12.06
CA GLY A 82 6.04 2.70 -10.88
C GLY A 82 5.82 1.19 -10.86
N LYS A 83 4.60 0.74 -11.19
CA LYS A 83 4.27 -0.70 -11.32
C LYS A 83 5.08 -1.37 -12.44
N ALA A 84 5.23 -0.72 -13.59
CA ALA A 84 6.05 -1.25 -14.70
C ALA A 84 7.54 -1.38 -14.31
N ILE A 85 8.10 -0.39 -13.61
CA ILE A 85 9.49 -0.43 -13.12
C ILE A 85 9.70 -1.61 -12.15
N ILE A 86 8.72 -1.93 -11.31
CA ILE A 86 8.82 -3.10 -10.42
C ILE A 86 8.85 -4.41 -11.21
N TYR A 87 7.99 -4.57 -12.22
CA TYR A 87 8.04 -5.77 -13.07
C TYR A 87 9.39 -5.93 -13.77
N LEU A 88 9.97 -4.84 -14.28
CA LEU A 88 11.32 -4.86 -14.86
C LEU A 88 12.38 -5.22 -13.82
N SER A 89 12.26 -4.71 -12.59
CA SER A 89 13.20 -5.03 -11.50
C SER A 89 13.13 -6.51 -11.13
N LYS A 90 11.92 -7.08 -11.05
CA LYS A 90 11.69 -8.52 -10.80
C LYS A 90 12.29 -9.36 -11.92
N ALA A 91 12.08 -8.98 -13.19
CA ALA A 91 12.64 -9.68 -14.35
C ALA A 91 14.18 -9.64 -14.38
N ASN A 92 14.80 -8.49 -14.07
CA ASN A 92 16.25 -8.37 -14.02
C ASN A 92 16.86 -9.20 -12.88
N GLU A 93 16.18 -9.33 -11.74
CA GLU A 93 16.64 -10.20 -10.66
C GLU A 93 16.49 -11.68 -11.03
N LEU A 94 15.45 -12.03 -11.78
CA LEU A 94 15.28 -13.38 -12.34
C LEU A 94 16.36 -13.74 -13.36
N GLU A 95 16.80 -12.80 -14.19
CA GLU A 95 17.94 -12.99 -15.11
C GLU A 95 19.26 -13.25 -14.37
N SER A 96 19.36 -12.83 -13.11
CA SER A 96 20.51 -13.13 -12.24
C SER A 96 20.45 -14.50 -11.54
N LEU A 97 19.30 -15.19 -11.60
CA LEU A 97 19.11 -16.56 -11.09
C LEU A 97 19.45 -17.58 -12.19
N LYS A 98 19.93 -18.76 -11.80
CA LYS A 98 20.22 -19.84 -12.77
C LYS A 98 18.93 -20.29 -13.46
N THR A 99 19.06 -20.71 -14.71
CA THR A 99 17.99 -21.04 -15.69
C THR A 99 16.87 -21.95 -15.18
N GLU A 100 17.11 -22.76 -14.15
CA GLU A 100 16.11 -23.69 -13.59
C GLU A 100 15.07 -22.96 -12.71
N ASP A 101 15.50 -22.00 -11.89
CA ASP A 101 14.61 -21.21 -11.03
C ASP A 101 13.75 -20.21 -11.84
N LEU A 102 14.28 -19.81 -13.02
CA LEU A 102 13.63 -18.92 -13.98
C LEU A 102 12.35 -19.53 -14.58
N ILE A 103 12.38 -20.84 -14.87
CA ILE A 103 11.24 -21.54 -15.49
C ILE A 103 10.09 -21.66 -14.48
N SER A 104 10.40 -22.03 -13.23
CA SER A 104 9.38 -22.15 -12.17
C SER A 104 8.67 -20.82 -11.90
N THR A 105 9.43 -19.72 -11.80
CA THR A 105 8.86 -18.38 -11.54
C THR A 105 8.14 -17.78 -12.75
N TYR A 106 8.58 -18.08 -13.98
CA TYR A 106 7.85 -17.67 -15.19
C TYR A 106 6.50 -18.40 -15.31
N CYS A 107 6.45 -19.68 -14.98
CA CYS A 107 5.23 -20.48 -14.90
C CYS A 107 4.22 -19.89 -13.90
N GLU A 108 4.68 -19.45 -12.71
CA GLU A 108 3.84 -18.78 -11.72
C GLU A 108 3.31 -17.42 -12.20
N ILE A 109 4.12 -16.64 -12.92
CA ILE A 109 3.74 -15.30 -13.43
C ILE A 109 2.72 -15.40 -14.57
N VAL A 110 2.86 -16.39 -15.45
CA VAL A 110 1.99 -16.56 -16.62
C VAL A 110 0.79 -17.47 -16.30
N GLY A 111 0.77 -18.13 -15.14
CA GLY A 111 -0.31 -19.00 -14.69
C GLY A 111 -0.35 -20.33 -15.44
N ILE A 112 0.81 -20.85 -15.86
CA ILE A 112 0.95 -22.15 -16.51
C ILE A 112 1.47 -23.13 -15.46
N GLU A 113 0.63 -24.05 -14.99
CA GLU A 113 1.05 -25.15 -14.11
C GLU A 113 1.87 -26.17 -14.92
N LEU A 114 3.00 -26.63 -14.36
CA LEU A 114 3.80 -27.75 -14.86
C LEU A 114 3.20 -29.09 -14.45
#